data_AF-A0A6P1CNG1-F1
#
_entry.id   AF-A0A6P1CNG1-F1
#
_cell.length_a   1.000
_cell.length_b   1.000
_cell.length_c   1.000
_cell.angle_alpha   90.00
_cell.angle_beta   90.00
_cell.angle_gamma   90.00
#
_symmetry.space_group_name_H-M   'P 1'
#
loop_
_entity.id
_entity.type
_entity.pdbx_description
1 polymer ?
#
loop_
_entity_poly.entity_id
_entity_poly.type
_entity_poly.pdbx_seq_one_letter_code
_entity_poly.pdbx_strand_id
1 'polypeptide(L)'
;MLSGLQGKRFASASVIAVCVGARLAGLITIEELLASDPDTRVDAVMDPDPPVVAGHEDQERAVWKALHHNEAGLGVVDSEGRWLGLIPPQRLLSVLLQEHDEDVARLSGYSASTAGARSATTERVGRRLWHRLPWLLFGLVGAMLAAGVVDAFQNQLQREVLVAFFIPGVVYLADAVGTQTEALVIRGMSVGVGVRSIVWREAVTGVLIGALIAAAAYPATLLFWGVPAVSLAVALSLLAACSVAAAVAMVLPWLLSKFGVDPAFGSGPVATVVQDVLSILVYLSFSTAIVG
;
A
#
# COMPACT_ATOMS: atom_id res chain seq x y z
N MET A 1 -7.05 -17.83 -1.70
CA MET A 1 -7.65 -19.02 -2.38
C MET A 1 -9.04 -19.26 -1.79
N LEU A 2 -10.11 -19.29 -2.61
CA LEU A 2 -11.52 -19.30 -2.15
C LEU A 2 -11.95 -20.55 -1.36
N SER A 3 -11.07 -21.54 -1.16
CA SER A 3 -11.34 -22.75 -0.37
C SER A 3 -11.67 -22.46 1.11
N GLY A 4 -11.30 -21.28 1.63
CA GLY A 4 -11.65 -20.81 2.98
C GLY A 4 -13.10 -20.34 3.14
N LEU A 5 -13.87 -20.20 2.05
CA LEU A 5 -15.23 -19.63 2.04
C LEU A 5 -16.35 -20.67 2.11
N GLN A 6 -16.04 -21.98 2.06
CA GLN A 6 -17.06 -23.03 2.14
C GLN A 6 -17.64 -23.16 3.56
N GLY A 7 -18.88 -22.72 3.75
CA GLY A 7 -19.67 -22.97 4.97
C GLY A 7 -20.27 -24.38 5.00
N LYS A 8 -20.37 -24.98 6.20
CA LYS A 8 -20.94 -26.34 6.40
C LYS A 8 -22.36 -26.35 7.00
N ARG A 9 -22.92 -25.21 7.41
CA ARG A 9 -24.30 -25.05 7.92
C ARG A 9 -24.84 -23.66 7.59
N PHE A 10 -26.10 -23.58 7.16
CA PHE A 10 -26.84 -22.32 7.02
C PHE A 10 -27.49 -21.97 8.37
N ALA A 11 -27.00 -20.92 9.05
CA ALA A 11 -27.59 -20.41 10.31
C ALA A 11 -28.63 -19.30 10.06
N SER A 12 -28.56 -18.64 8.91
CA SER A 12 -29.52 -17.70 8.37
C SER A 12 -29.41 -17.70 6.84
N ALA A 13 -30.48 -17.31 6.15
CA ALA A 13 -30.47 -17.03 4.72
C ALA A 13 -30.63 -15.52 4.54
N SER A 14 -29.65 -14.87 3.91
CA SER A 14 -29.67 -13.43 3.65
C SER A 14 -29.81 -13.10 2.17
N VAL A 15 -29.25 -13.94 1.29
CA VAL A 15 -29.31 -13.77 -0.16
C VAL A 15 -29.53 -15.15 -0.81
N ILE A 16 -30.40 -15.18 -1.82
CA ILE A 16 -30.82 -16.36 -2.56
C ILE A 16 -30.36 -16.20 -4.00
N ALA A 17 -29.68 -17.21 -4.54
CA ALA A 17 -29.25 -17.22 -5.93
C ALA A 17 -30.30 -17.89 -6.82
N VAL A 18 -30.74 -17.18 -7.86
CA VAL A 18 -31.65 -17.70 -8.89
C VAL A 18 -30.81 -18.21 -10.05
N CYS A 19 -30.94 -19.50 -10.38
CA CYS A 19 -30.15 -20.14 -11.44
C CYS A 19 -31.04 -20.70 -12.55
N VAL A 20 -30.62 -20.52 -13.80
CA VAL A 20 -31.23 -21.18 -14.97
C VAL A 20 -30.21 -22.20 -15.50
N GLY A 21 -30.44 -23.48 -15.21
CA GLY A 21 -29.47 -24.53 -15.47
C GLY A 21 -28.20 -24.31 -14.65
N ALA A 22 -27.06 -24.21 -15.34
CA ALA A 22 -25.75 -23.99 -14.70
C ALA A 22 -25.35 -22.51 -14.57
N ARG A 23 -26.21 -21.56 -14.97
CA ARG A 23 -25.90 -20.12 -14.98
C ARG A 23 -26.67 -19.39 -13.90
N LEU A 24 -26.02 -18.39 -13.30
CA LEU A 24 -26.67 -17.42 -12.43
C LEU A 24 -27.58 -16.52 -13.28
N ALA A 25 -28.84 -16.41 -12.90
CA ALA A 25 -29.83 -15.55 -13.54
C ALA A 25 -30.13 -14.30 -12.71
N GLY A 26 -29.92 -14.34 -11.39
CA GLY A 26 -30.07 -13.18 -10.51
C GLY A 26 -29.84 -13.50 -9.04
N LEU A 27 -29.82 -12.45 -8.21
CA LEU A 27 -29.82 -12.57 -6.74
C LEU A 27 -31.09 -11.93 -6.17
N ILE A 28 -31.57 -12.45 -5.05
CA ILE A 28 -32.71 -11.91 -4.28
C ILE A 28 -32.30 -11.83 -2.81
N THR A 29 -32.57 -10.72 -2.14
CA THR A 29 -32.43 -10.64 -0.68
C THR A 29 -33.61 -11.30 0.02
N ILE A 30 -33.40 -11.88 1.21
CA ILE A 30 -34.50 -12.54 1.94
C ILE A 30 -35.62 -11.54 2.29
N GLU A 31 -35.24 -10.29 2.55
CA GLU A 31 -36.14 -9.18 2.84
C GLU A 31 -37.08 -8.88 1.67
N GLU A 32 -36.54 -8.78 0.45
CA GLU A 32 -37.34 -8.56 -0.77
C GLU A 32 -38.24 -9.75 -1.09
N LEU A 33 -37.74 -10.99 -0.90
CA LEU A 33 -38.54 -12.18 -1.12
C LEU A 33 -39.74 -12.23 -0.16
N LEU A 34 -39.53 -11.92 1.12
CA LEU A 34 -40.57 -11.93 2.15
C LEU A 34 -41.54 -10.74 2.04
N ALA A 35 -41.10 -9.63 1.48
CA ALA A 35 -41.95 -8.46 1.24
C ALA A 35 -42.80 -8.58 -0.03
N SER A 36 -42.45 -9.48 -0.94
CA SER A 36 -43.16 -9.69 -2.21
C SER A 36 -44.45 -10.50 -2.03
N ASP A 37 -45.44 -10.26 -2.90
CA ASP A 37 -46.66 -11.05 -2.94
C ASP A 37 -46.33 -12.51 -3.36
N PRO A 38 -46.88 -13.54 -2.69
CA PRO A 38 -46.61 -14.95 -3.00
C PRO A 38 -46.83 -15.36 -4.46
N ASP A 39 -47.71 -14.66 -5.20
CA ASP A 39 -47.99 -14.94 -6.61
C ASP A 39 -47.05 -14.19 -7.58
N THR A 40 -46.16 -13.33 -7.05
CA THR A 40 -45.18 -12.59 -7.84
C THR A 40 -44.11 -13.55 -8.38
N ARG A 41 -43.80 -13.42 -9.68
CA ARG A 41 -42.74 -14.23 -10.28
C ARG A 41 -41.36 -13.80 -9.77
N VAL A 42 -40.50 -14.79 -9.54
CA VAL A 42 -39.11 -14.62 -9.06
C VAL A 42 -38.28 -13.70 -9.97
N ASP A 43 -38.49 -13.76 -11.29
CA ASP A 43 -37.78 -12.93 -12.27
C ASP A 43 -38.16 -11.45 -12.22
N ALA A 44 -39.28 -11.10 -11.59
CA ALA A 44 -39.69 -9.72 -11.36
C ALA A 44 -39.15 -9.13 -10.05
N VAL A 45 -38.65 -9.98 -9.14
CA VAL A 45 -38.14 -9.59 -7.82
C VAL A 45 -36.62 -9.65 -7.77
N MET A 46 -35.99 -10.56 -8.53
CA MET A 46 -34.54 -10.69 -8.56
C MET A 46 -33.85 -9.48 -9.21
N ASP A 47 -32.67 -9.14 -8.71
CA ASP A 47 -31.69 -8.38 -9.46
C ASP A 47 -31.15 -9.27 -10.58
N PRO A 48 -31.40 -8.94 -11.87
CA PRO A 48 -30.94 -9.72 -13.01
C PRO A 48 -29.46 -9.46 -13.36
N ASP A 49 -28.82 -8.43 -12.81
CA ASP A 49 -27.41 -8.10 -13.07
C ASP A 49 -26.57 -7.99 -11.77
N PRO A 50 -26.56 -9.05 -10.94
CA PRO A 50 -25.84 -9.01 -9.68
C PRO A 50 -24.33 -9.02 -9.90
N PRO A 51 -23.55 -8.43 -8.99
CA PRO A 51 -22.10 -8.48 -9.05
C PRO A 51 -21.64 -9.93 -8.91
N VAL A 52 -20.81 -10.35 -9.87
CA VAL A 52 -20.18 -11.68 -9.89
C VAL A 52 -18.66 -11.57 -9.94
N VAL A 53 -17.95 -12.50 -9.33
CA VAL A 53 -16.47 -12.60 -9.40
C VAL A 53 -16.04 -13.98 -9.83
N ALA A 54 -14.86 -14.06 -10.47
CA ALA A 54 -14.30 -15.34 -10.84
C ALA A 54 -13.70 -16.07 -9.62
N GLY A 55 -13.70 -17.40 -9.67
CA GLY A 55 -13.19 -18.27 -8.59
C GLY A 55 -11.71 -18.08 -8.19
N HIS A 56 -10.96 -17.28 -8.93
CA HIS A 56 -9.52 -17.05 -8.73
C HIS A 56 -9.19 -15.56 -8.48
N GLU A 57 -10.20 -14.69 -8.39
CA GLU A 57 -9.99 -13.29 -8.04
C GLU A 57 -9.51 -13.13 -6.59
N ASP A 58 -8.77 -12.06 -6.36
CA ASP A 58 -8.32 -11.67 -5.03
C ASP A 58 -9.52 -11.27 -4.14
N GLN A 59 -9.46 -11.63 -2.86
CA GLN A 59 -10.57 -11.45 -1.93
C GLN A 59 -10.88 -9.96 -1.66
N GLU A 60 -9.87 -9.08 -1.65
CA GLU A 60 -10.05 -7.65 -1.44
C GLU A 60 -10.75 -7.02 -2.65
N ARG A 61 -10.34 -7.39 -3.87
CA ARG A 61 -10.99 -6.95 -5.11
C ARG A 61 -12.44 -7.42 -5.18
N ALA A 62 -12.71 -8.65 -4.76
CA ALA A 62 -14.06 -9.20 -4.73
C ALA A 62 -14.99 -8.41 -3.79
N VAL A 63 -14.50 -8.10 -2.58
CA VAL A 63 -15.21 -7.26 -1.61
C VAL A 63 -15.48 -5.86 -2.15
N TRP A 64 -14.47 -5.23 -2.78
CA TRP A 64 -14.63 -3.91 -3.39
C TRP A 64 -15.70 -3.89 -4.48
N LYS A 65 -15.79 -4.96 -5.29
CA LYS A 65 -16.84 -5.09 -6.31
C LYS A 65 -18.22 -5.17 -5.67
N ALA A 66 -18.39 -5.94 -4.60
CA ALA A 66 -19.66 -6.04 -3.87
C ALA A 66 -20.10 -4.68 -3.29
N LEU A 67 -19.17 -3.97 -2.61
CA LEU A 67 -19.45 -2.68 -1.98
C LEU A 67 -19.84 -1.58 -2.98
N HIS A 68 -19.19 -1.52 -4.14
CA HIS A 68 -19.51 -0.50 -5.16
C HIS A 68 -20.92 -0.67 -5.75
N HIS A 69 -21.44 -1.89 -5.78
CA HIS A 69 -22.78 -2.18 -6.28
C HIS A 69 -23.85 -2.09 -5.18
N ASN A 70 -23.45 -1.79 -3.93
CA ASN A 70 -24.34 -1.73 -2.76
C ASN A 70 -25.10 -3.05 -2.51
N GLU A 71 -24.46 -4.17 -2.82
CA GLU A 71 -25.08 -5.49 -2.81
C GLU A 71 -24.76 -6.29 -1.54
N ALA A 72 -25.77 -7.00 -1.03
CA ALA A 72 -25.65 -7.77 0.21
C ALA A 72 -24.86 -9.07 0.03
N GLY A 73 -24.69 -9.57 -1.19
CA GLY A 73 -23.97 -10.81 -1.48
C GLY A 73 -23.20 -10.71 -2.80
N LEU A 74 -22.26 -11.63 -2.98
CA LEU A 74 -21.43 -11.66 -4.20
C LEU A 74 -21.47 -13.05 -4.84
N GLY A 75 -21.90 -13.11 -6.09
CA GLY A 75 -21.93 -14.35 -6.86
C GLY A 75 -20.53 -14.79 -7.28
N VAL A 76 -20.27 -16.09 -7.29
CA VAL A 76 -19.01 -16.67 -7.76
C VAL A 76 -19.31 -17.51 -8.99
N VAL A 77 -18.59 -17.21 -10.07
CA VAL A 77 -18.73 -17.90 -11.36
C VAL A 77 -17.39 -18.43 -11.85
N ASP A 78 -17.41 -19.41 -12.75
CA ASP A 78 -16.21 -19.85 -13.47
C ASP A 78 -15.94 -18.99 -14.72
N SER A 79 -14.87 -19.32 -15.45
CA SER A 79 -14.48 -18.63 -16.69
C SER A 79 -15.50 -18.73 -17.82
N GLU A 80 -16.45 -19.66 -17.74
CA GLU A 80 -17.53 -19.88 -18.71
C GLU A 80 -18.86 -19.29 -18.23
N GLY A 81 -18.86 -18.56 -17.10
CA GLY A 81 -20.04 -17.95 -16.51
C GLY A 81 -20.97 -18.94 -15.78
N ARG A 82 -20.48 -20.14 -15.44
CA ARG A 82 -21.26 -21.11 -14.66
C ARG A 82 -21.21 -20.76 -13.18
N TRP A 83 -22.34 -20.93 -12.51
CA TRP A 83 -22.50 -20.69 -11.08
C TRP A 83 -21.66 -21.66 -10.26
N LEU A 84 -20.83 -21.12 -9.35
CA LEU A 84 -20.00 -21.88 -8.42
C LEU A 84 -20.46 -21.73 -6.97
N GLY A 85 -21.02 -20.58 -6.59
CA GLY A 85 -21.49 -20.34 -5.23
C GLY A 85 -21.66 -18.87 -4.91
N LEU A 86 -22.01 -18.59 -3.65
CA LEU A 86 -22.31 -17.25 -3.14
C LEU A 86 -21.41 -16.92 -1.95
N ILE A 87 -20.89 -15.69 -1.91
CA ILE A 87 -20.22 -15.13 -0.74
C ILE A 87 -21.24 -14.29 0.03
N PRO A 88 -21.60 -14.68 1.28
CA PRO A 88 -22.59 -13.97 2.07
C PRO A 88 -22.03 -12.69 2.72
N PRO A 89 -22.89 -11.76 3.16
CA PRO A 89 -22.47 -10.47 3.71
C PRO A 89 -21.56 -10.61 4.94
N GLN A 90 -21.80 -11.61 5.81
CA GLN A 90 -20.95 -11.85 6.99
C GLN A 90 -19.52 -12.24 6.59
N ARG A 91 -19.34 -12.89 5.44
CA ARG A 91 -18.02 -13.20 4.90
C ARG A 91 -17.36 -11.97 4.31
N LEU A 92 -18.09 -11.15 3.57
CA LEU A 92 -17.59 -9.87 3.06
C LEU A 92 -17.09 -8.98 4.21
N LEU A 93 -17.85 -8.87 5.30
CA LEU A 93 -17.45 -8.16 6.53
C LEU A 93 -16.20 -8.75 7.18
N SER A 94 -16.09 -10.09 7.24
CA SER A 94 -14.90 -10.74 7.81
C SER A 94 -13.64 -10.49 7.00
N VAL A 95 -13.75 -10.48 5.66
CA VAL A 95 -12.64 -10.18 4.76
C VAL A 95 -12.25 -8.71 4.89
N LEU A 96 -13.20 -7.78 4.93
CA LEU A 96 -12.91 -6.36 5.18
C LEU A 96 -12.10 -6.13 6.46
N LEU A 97 -12.50 -6.78 7.55
CA LEU A 97 -11.77 -6.67 8.82
C LEU A 97 -10.37 -7.30 8.73
N GLN A 98 -10.24 -8.44 8.05
CA GLN A 98 -8.95 -9.10 7.88
C GLN A 98 -7.99 -8.26 7.03
N GLU A 99 -8.44 -7.73 5.89
CA GLU A 99 -7.62 -6.85 5.04
C GLU A 99 -7.18 -5.59 5.79
N HIS A 100 -8.09 -5.00 6.58
CA HIS A 100 -7.74 -3.85 7.43
C HIS A 100 -6.66 -4.19 8.47
N ASP A 101 -6.80 -5.33 9.16
CA ASP A 101 -5.81 -5.79 10.13
C ASP A 101 -4.45 -6.09 9.45
N GLU A 102 -4.47 -6.67 8.24
CA GLU A 102 -3.28 -6.97 7.45
C GLU A 102 -2.57 -5.69 6.97
N ASP A 103 -3.30 -4.69 6.48
CA ASP A 103 -2.76 -3.38 6.09
C ASP A 103 -2.08 -2.67 7.27
N VAL A 104 -2.72 -2.66 8.44
CA VAL A 104 -2.15 -2.08 9.68
C VAL A 104 -0.90 -2.84 10.13
N ALA A 105 -0.91 -4.17 10.03
CA ALA A 105 0.25 -4.99 10.39
C ALA A 105 1.45 -4.71 9.46
N ARG A 106 1.22 -4.62 8.15
CA ARG A 106 2.23 -4.33 7.13
C ARG A 106 2.88 -2.96 7.35
N LEU A 107 2.10 -1.92 7.59
CA LEU A 107 2.60 -0.56 7.90
C LEU A 107 3.52 -0.52 9.14
N SER A 108 3.39 -1.49 10.05
CA SER A 108 4.23 -1.58 11.26
C SER A 108 5.46 -2.48 11.11
N GLY A 109 5.73 -3.00 9.91
CA GLY A 109 6.81 -3.95 9.65
C GLY A 109 6.58 -5.33 10.26
N TYR A 110 5.32 -5.71 10.49
CA TYR A 110 4.96 -7.03 11.01
C TYR A 110 4.58 -7.98 9.86
N SER A 111 5.33 -9.07 9.71
CA SER A 111 5.21 -9.98 8.55
C SER A 111 4.11 -11.04 8.65
N ALA A 112 3.37 -11.12 9.77
CA ALA A 112 2.34 -12.14 9.94
C ALA A 112 0.99 -11.66 9.40
N SER A 113 0.36 -12.43 8.50
CA SER A 113 -1.09 -12.36 8.24
C SER A 113 -1.78 -12.58 9.58
N THR A 114 -2.32 -11.52 10.16
CA THR A 114 -2.75 -11.51 11.55
C THR A 114 -3.92 -12.45 11.74
N ALA A 115 -3.70 -13.51 12.51
CA ALA A 115 -4.75 -14.10 13.32
C ALA A 115 -5.19 -13.06 14.37
N GLY A 116 -5.93 -12.02 13.95
CA GLY A 116 -6.53 -10.95 14.76
C GLY A 116 -5.54 -10.08 15.57
N ALA A 117 -5.76 -8.77 15.56
CA ALA A 117 -5.04 -7.80 16.39
C ALA A 117 -4.89 -8.19 17.90
N ARG A 118 -5.80 -9.05 18.40
CA ARG A 118 -5.77 -9.59 19.78
C ARG A 118 -4.68 -10.65 20.02
N SER A 119 -4.27 -11.40 18.99
CA SER A 119 -3.16 -12.37 19.10
C SER A 119 -1.81 -11.66 19.11
N ALA A 120 -1.63 -10.60 18.31
CA ALA A 120 -0.36 -9.86 18.23
C ALA A 120 0.01 -9.19 19.57
N THR A 121 -0.98 -8.71 20.31
CA THR A 121 -0.80 -8.07 21.63
C THR A 121 -0.55 -9.06 22.77
N THR A 122 -0.90 -10.34 22.61
CA THR A 122 -0.68 -11.42 23.60
C THR A 122 0.40 -12.41 23.19
N GLU A 123 1.07 -12.17 22.07
CA GLU A 123 2.04 -13.10 21.48
C GLU A 123 3.29 -13.25 22.34
N ARG A 124 3.82 -14.48 22.46
CA ARG A 124 5.04 -14.79 23.21
C ARG A 124 6.24 -14.00 22.66
N VAL A 125 7.11 -13.51 23.56
CA VAL A 125 8.29 -12.70 23.21
C VAL A 125 9.14 -13.33 22.10
N GLY A 126 9.42 -14.63 22.17
CA GLY A 126 10.23 -15.32 21.16
C GLY A 126 9.64 -15.25 19.74
N ARG A 127 8.31 -15.30 19.62
CA ARG A 127 7.63 -15.22 18.32
C ARG A 127 7.63 -13.79 17.78
N ARG A 128 7.47 -12.78 18.65
CA ARG A 128 7.65 -11.36 18.26
C ARG A 128 9.05 -11.07 17.75
N LEU A 129 10.07 -11.59 18.42
CA LEU A 129 11.47 -11.45 17.99
C LEU A 129 11.66 -12.08 16.60
N TRP A 130 11.14 -13.29 16.39
CA TRP A 130 11.23 -13.96 15.09
C TRP A 130 10.58 -13.16 13.95
N HIS A 131 9.47 -12.47 14.22
CA HIS A 131 8.79 -11.65 13.21
C HIS A 131 9.44 -10.28 12.95
N ARG A 132 10.26 -9.75 13.88
CA ARG A 132 10.83 -8.39 13.80
C ARG A 132 12.34 -8.38 13.52
N LEU A 133 13.08 -9.30 14.13
CA LEU A 133 14.54 -9.29 14.09
C LEU A 133 15.11 -9.42 12.67
N PRO A 134 14.57 -10.28 11.77
CA PRO A 134 15.06 -10.34 10.39
C PRO A 134 14.98 -8.98 9.67
N TRP A 135 13.88 -8.26 9.86
CA TRP A 135 13.68 -6.93 9.27
C TRP A 135 14.59 -5.86 9.87
N LEU A 136 14.82 -5.90 11.18
CA LEU A 136 15.76 -4.99 11.85
C LEU A 136 17.21 -5.26 11.42
N LEU A 137 17.60 -6.53 11.26
CA LEU A 137 18.93 -6.90 10.76
C LEU A 137 19.10 -6.49 9.29
N PHE A 138 18.05 -6.60 8.48
CA PHE A 138 18.06 -6.07 7.12
C PHE A 138 18.23 -4.54 7.11
N GLY A 139 17.47 -3.83 7.95
CA GLY A 139 17.62 -2.38 8.13
C GLY A 139 19.02 -1.98 8.58
N LEU A 140 19.65 -2.76 9.47
CA LEU A 140 21.03 -2.55 9.90
C LEU A 140 22.02 -2.67 8.72
N VAL A 141 21.85 -3.65 7.84
CA VAL A 141 22.66 -3.76 6.61
C VAL A 141 22.44 -2.53 5.73
N GLY A 142 21.21 -2.06 5.59
CA GLY A 142 20.91 -0.82 4.88
C GLY A 142 21.58 0.41 5.48
N ALA A 143 21.57 0.55 6.81
CA ALA A 143 22.27 1.61 7.52
C ALA A 143 23.79 1.57 7.28
N MET A 144 24.38 0.38 7.17
CA MET A 144 25.79 0.22 6.81
C MET A 144 26.08 0.66 5.36
N LEU A 145 25.16 0.39 4.42
CA LEU A 145 25.28 0.90 3.05
C LEU A 145 25.18 2.42 3.01
N ALA A 146 24.22 3.01 3.72
CA ALA A 146 24.08 4.45 3.86
C ALA A 146 25.35 5.10 4.45
N ALA A 147 25.92 4.50 5.50
CA ALA A 147 27.19 4.94 6.07
C ALA A 147 28.35 4.88 5.05
N GLY A 148 28.40 3.83 4.22
CA GLY A 148 29.37 3.72 3.13
C GLY A 148 29.22 4.83 2.06
N VAL A 149 27.99 5.24 1.76
CA VAL A 149 27.75 6.41 0.88
C VAL A 149 28.28 7.68 1.53
N VAL A 150 27.98 7.92 2.81
CA VAL A 150 28.49 9.11 3.54
C VAL A 150 30.02 9.12 3.56
N ASP A 151 30.66 7.97 3.80
CA ASP A 151 32.13 7.83 3.82
C ASP A 151 32.77 8.18 2.47
N ALA A 152 32.11 7.86 1.36
CA ALA A 152 32.59 8.24 0.02
C ALA A 152 32.67 9.77 -0.18
N PHE A 153 31.90 10.56 0.58
CA PHE A 153 31.91 12.02 0.56
C PHE A 153 32.64 12.65 1.78
N GLN A 154 33.43 11.86 2.52
CA GLN A 154 34.13 12.33 3.74
C GLN A 154 34.96 13.61 3.53
N ASN A 155 35.63 13.74 2.38
CA ASN A 155 36.44 14.91 2.06
C ASN A 155 35.60 16.19 1.96
N GLN A 156 34.37 16.08 1.47
CA GLN A 156 33.44 17.21 1.39
C GLN A 156 32.94 17.59 2.79
N LEU A 157 32.58 16.60 3.60
CA LEU A 157 32.10 16.83 4.97
C LEU A 157 33.17 17.43 5.89
N GLN A 158 34.44 17.14 5.63
CA GLN A 158 35.57 17.78 6.33
C GLN A 158 35.74 19.26 5.94
N ARG A 159 35.41 19.63 4.70
CA ARG A 159 35.48 21.02 4.23
C ARG A 159 34.32 21.86 4.76
N GLU A 160 33.12 21.30 4.73
CA GLU A 160 31.92 21.98 5.20
C GLU A 160 31.09 21.05 6.11
N VAL A 161 31.35 21.16 7.42
CA VAL A 161 30.70 20.33 8.44
C VAL A 161 29.19 20.57 8.49
N LEU A 162 28.72 21.77 8.14
CA LEU A 162 27.29 22.09 8.11
C LEU A 162 26.49 21.19 7.17
N VAL A 163 27.12 20.67 6.10
CA VAL A 163 26.48 19.71 5.20
C VAL A 163 26.01 18.48 5.98
N ALA A 164 26.77 17.98 6.95
CA ALA A 164 26.39 16.81 7.73
C ALA A 164 25.12 17.03 8.57
N PHE A 165 24.84 18.27 9.00
CA PHE A 165 23.73 18.58 9.91
C PHE A 165 22.37 18.39 9.25
N PHE A 166 22.29 18.51 7.92
CA PHE A 166 21.04 18.39 7.19
C PHE A 166 20.77 16.97 6.68
N ILE A 167 21.73 16.04 6.78
CA ILE A 167 21.53 14.64 6.35
C ILE A 167 20.26 14.03 6.99
N PRO A 168 20.05 14.11 8.33
CA PRO A 168 18.86 13.50 8.94
C PRO A 168 17.55 14.11 8.43
N GLY A 169 17.54 15.43 8.19
CA GLY A 169 16.36 16.13 7.70
C GLY A 169 16.00 15.77 6.26
N VAL A 170 17.01 15.66 5.38
CA VAL A 170 16.80 15.25 3.99
C VAL A 170 16.32 13.81 3.89
N VAL A 171 16.95 12.91 4.65
CA VAL A 171 16.54 11.50 4.73
C VAL A 171 15.09 11.40 5.18
N TYR A 172 14.74 12.06 6.30
CA TYR A 172 13.39 12.06 6.84
C TYR A 172 12.35 12.57 5.84
N LEU A 173 12.60 13.69 5.18
CA LEU A 173 11.63 14.28 4.24
C LEU A 173 11.48 13.44 2.97
N ALA A 174 12.56 12.84 2.47
CA ALA A 174 12.50 11.92 1.34
C ALA A 174 11.69 10.65 1.69
N ASP A 175 11.99 10.01 2.83
CA ASP A 175 11.27 8.83 3.31
C ASP A 175 9.79 9.12 3.60
N ALA A 176 9.48 10.28 4.19
CA ALA A 176 8.10 10.70 4.44
C ALA A 176 7.28 10.88 3.15
N VAL A 177 7.87 11.53 2.12
CA VAL A 177 7.23 11.69 0.81
C VAL A 177 7.07 10.33 0.12
N GLY A 178 8.13 9.51 0.14
CA GLY A 178 8.11 8.17 -0.43
C GLY A 178 7.03 7.29 0.19
N THR A 179 6.95 7.24 1.52
CA THR A 179 5.95 6.47 2.27
C THR A 179 4.52 6.94 1.96
N GLN A 180 4.29 8.25 1.82
CA GLN A 180 2.98 8.78 1.43
C GLN A 180 2.56 8.33 0.03
N THR A 181 3.46 8.44 -0.95
CA THR A 181 3.20 7.99 -2.33
C THR A 181 3.01 6.47 -2.37
N GLU A 182 3.79 5.72 -1.62
CA GLU A 182 3.72 4.26 -1.60
C GLU A 182 2.40 3.74 -1.01
N ALA A 183 1.95 4.31 0.10
CA ALA A 183 0.66 3.97 0.68
C ALA A 183 -0.50 4.17 -0.32
N LEU A 184 -0.46 5.27 -1.10
CA LEU A 184 -1.44 5.54 -2.14
C LEU A 184 -1.37 4.53 -3.29
N VAL A 185 -0.16 4.21 -3.75
CA VAL A 185 0.05 3.28 -4.88
C VAL A 185 -0.37 1.87 -4.52
N ILE A 186 0.02 1.37 -3.33
CA ILE A 186 -0.36 0.04 -2.86
C ILE A 186 -1.87 -0.06 -2.71
N ARG A 187 -2.50 0.95 -2.09
CA ARG A 187 -3.97 0.98 -1.97
C ARG A 187 -4.64 1.04 -3.34
N GLY A 188 -4.11 1.82 -4.28
CA GLY A 188 -4.62 1.86 -5.65
C GLY A 188 -4.57 0.49 -6.32
N MET A 189 -3.45 -0.22 -6.20
CA MET A 189 -3.30 -1.57 -6.77
C MET A 189 -4.24 -2.59 -6.14
N SER A 190 -4.44 -2.51 -4.81
CA SER A 190 -5.28 -3.42 -4.03
C SER A 190 -6.75 -3.36 -4.49
N VAL A 191 -7.22 -2.18 -4.89
CA VAL A 191 -8.57 -1.95 -5.41
C VAL A 191 -8.68 -2.06 -6.94
N GLY A 192 -7.60 -2.48 -7.62
CA GLY A 192 -7.57 -2.71 -9.07
C GLY A 192 -7.34 -1.48 -9.94
N VAL A 193 -6.90 -0.34 -9.36
CA VAL A 193 -6.47 0.82 -10.14
C VAL A 193 -5.11 0.55 -10.75
N GLY A 194 -5.00 0.75 -12.07
CA GLY A 194 -3.74 0.54 -12.78
C GLY A 194 -2.67 1.55 -12.36
N VAL A 195 -1.44 1.09 -12.10
CA VAL A 195 -0.29 1.96 -11.76
C VAL A 195 -0.12 3.11 -12.76
N ARG A 196 -0.35 2.84 -14.06
CA ARG A 196 -0.27 3.84 -15.14
C ARG A 196 -1.20 5.05 -14.96
N SER A 197 -2.39 4.89 -14.37
CA SER A 197 -3.31 6.02 -14.16
C SER A 197 -2.92 6.92 -12.99
N ILE A 198 -2.03 6.44 -12.11
CA ILE A 198 -1.58 7.16 -10.90
C ILE A 198 -0.22 7.83 -11.14
N VAL A 199 0.68 7.15 -11.88
CA VAL A 199 2.10 7.55 -12.02
C VAL A 199 2.32 9.01 -12.41
N TRP A 200 1.56 9.52 -13.39
CA TRP A 200 1.76 10.91 -13.83
C TRP A 200 1.34 11.92 -12.75
N ARG A 201 0.22 11.67 -12.08
CA ARG A 201 -0.29 12.56 -11.03
C ARG A 201 0.68 12.57 -9.85
N GLU A 202 1.17 11.41 -9.44
CA GLU A 202 2.11 11.30 -8.33
C GLU A 202 3.50 11.85 -8.65
N ALA A 203 4.00 11.69 -9.89
CA ALA A 203 5.24 12.34 -10.30
C ALA A 203 5.14 13.87 -10.18
N VAL A 204 4.01 14.45 -10.62
CA VAL A 204 3.75 15.90 -10.49
C VAL A 204 3.61 16.29 -9.02
N THR A 205 2.86 15.52 -8.22
CA THR A 205 2.71 15.75 -6.78
C THR A 205 4.06 15.75 -6.06
N GLY A 206 4.93 14.77 -6.34
CA GLY A 206 6.26 14.67 -5.75
C GLY A 206 7.16 15.86 -6.06
N VAL A 207 7.15 16.34 -7.32
CA VAL A 207 7.89 17.55 -7.72
C VAL A 207 7.33 18.79 -7.03
N LEU A 208 6.01 18.95 -6.95
CA LEU A 208 5.38 20.10 -6.30
C LEU A 208 5.66 20.12 -4.80
N ILE A 209 5.54 18.98 -4.11
CA ILE A 209 5.89 18.87 -2.69
C ILE A 209 7.37 19.19 -2.48
N GLY A 210 8.26 18.62 -3.29
CA GLY A 210 9.69 18.91 -3.24
C GLY A 210 9.99 20.40 -3.46
N ALA A 211 9.29 21.06 -4.37
CA ALA A 211 9.46 22.49 -4.63
C ALA A 211 9.00 23.36 -3.46
N LEU A 212 7.86 23.01 -2.84
CA LEU A 212 7.35 23.71 -1.66
C LEU A 212 8.29 23.54 -0.45
N ILE A 213 8.79 22.32 -0.24
CA ILE A 213 9.78 22.02 0.80
C ILE A 213 11.07 22.80 0.54
N ALA A 214 11.59 22.79 -0.69
CA ALA A 214 12.79 23.54 -1.06
C ALA A 214 12.62 25.05 -0.84
N ALA A 215 11.48 25.61 -1.23
CA ALA A 215 11.14 27.01 -1.04
C ALA A 215 11.05 27.41 0.44
N ALA A 216 10.64 26.50 1.33
CA ALA A 216 10.66 26.71 2.77
C ALA A 216 12.07 26.50 3.38
N ALA A 217 12.80 25.48 2.92
CA ALA A 217 14.10 25.10 3.46
C ALA A 217 15.18 26.13 3.17
N TYR A 218 15.21 26.73 1.97
CA TYR A 218 16.21 27.74 1.62
C TYR A 218 16.24 28.93 2.61
N PRO A 219 15.15 29.69 2.82
CA PRO A 219 15.16 30.81 3.75
C PRO A 219 15.35 30.37 5.20
N ALA A 220 14.81 29.21 5.60
CA ALA A 220 15.00 28.70 6.96
C ALA A 220 16.48 28.41 7.24
N THR A 221 17.13 27.60 6.41
CA THR A 221 18.55 27.26 6.59
C THR A 221 19.44 28.49 6.49
N LEU A 222 19.11 29.44 5.60
CA LEU A 222 19.85 30.69 5.47
C LEU A 222 19.73 31.56 6.73
N LEU A 223 18.54 31.61 7.34
CA LEU A 223 18.30 32.38 8.56
C LEU A 223 19.07 31.81 9.76
N PHE A 224 19.10 30.48 9.91
CA PHE A 224 19.70 29.84 11.08
C PHE A 224 21.23 29.69 10.99
N TRP A 225 21.77 29.39 9.80
CA TRP A 225 23.21 29.13 9.63
C TRP A 225 23.95 30.17 8.81
N GLY A 226 23.27 30.99 8.01
CA GLY A 226 23.88 32.12 7.30
C GLY A 226 24.83 31.73 6.17
N VAL A 227 24.79 30.49 5.67
CA VAL A 227 25.68 30.01 4.59
C VAL A 227 24.87 29.74 3.31
N PRO A 228 24.83 30.70 2.35
CA PRO A 228 23.97 30.61 1.16
C PRO A 228 24.22 29.39 0.28
N ALA A 229 25.48 28.97 0.12
CA ALA A 229 25.84 27.81 -0.70
C ALA A 229 25.25 26.51 -0.10
N VAL A 230 25.36 26.33 1.21
CA VAL A 230 24.77 25.18 1.92
C VAL A 230 23.25 25.25 1.88
N SER A 231 22.66 26.42 2.12
CA SER A 231 21.20 26.61 2.02
C SER A 231 20.64 26.26 0.65
N LEU A 232 21.32 26.68 -0.42
CA LEU A 232 20.94 26.36 -1.80
C LEU A 232 21.09 24.86 -2.07
N ALA A 233 22.19 24.25 -1.61
CA ALA A 233 22.40 22.82 -1.73
C ALA A 233 21.31 22.01 -1.03
N VAL A 234 20.93 22.37 0.20
CA VAL A 234 19.84 21.74 0.95
C VAL A 234 18.49 21.89 0.22
N ALA A 235 18.18 23.08 -0.27
CA ALA A 235 16.91 23.30 -0.97
C ALA A 235 16.80 22.49 -2.27
N LEU A 236 17.81 22.55 -3.14
CA LEU A 236 17.78 21.83 -4.42
C LEU A 236 17.85 20.32 -4.24
N SER A 237 18.62 19.85 -3.25
CA SER A 237 18.66 18.43 -2.92
C SER A 237 17.34 17.92 -2.36
N LEU A 238 16.61 18.69 -1.53
CA LEU A 238 15.29 18.31 -1.05
C LEU A 238 14.28 18.18 -2.20
N LEU A 239 14.29 19.13 -3.14
CA LEU A 239 13.48 19.03 -4.35
C LEU A 239 13.78 17.73 -5.11
N ALA A 240 15.06 17.44 -5.36
CA ALA A 240 15.48 16.26 -6.09
C ALA A 240 15.17 14.96 -5.31
N ALA A 241 15.48 14.91 -4.02
CA ALA A 241 15.31 13.74 -3.17
C ALA A 241 13.83 13.38 -3.01
N CYS A 242 12.95 14.37 -2.78
CA CYS A 242 11.50 14.12 -2.72
C CYS A 242 10.94 13.64 -4.07
N SER A 243 11.42 14.22 -5.18
CA SER A 243 11.00 13.79 -6.53
C SER A 243 11.44 12.35 -6.84
N VAL A 244 12.68 12.00 -6.47
CA VAL A 244 13.21 10.63 -6.62
C VAL A 244 12.49 9.67 -5.69
N ALA A 245 12.20 10.05 -4.44
CA ALA A 245 11.48 9.22 -3.49
C ALA A 245 10.08 8.86 -3.99
N ALA A 246 9.33 9.84 -4.50
CA ALA A 246 8.02 9.59 -5.13
C ALA A 246 8.15 8.63 -6.34
N ALA A 247 9.15 8.82 -7.19
CA ALA A 247 9.39 7.93 -8.33
C ALA A 247 9.71 6.48 -7.91
N VAL A 248 10.59 6.31 -6.92
CA VAL A 248 10.97 5.01 -6.39
C VAL A 248 9.79 4.32 -5.71
N ALA A 249 9.00 5.05 -4.93
CA ALA A 249 7.79 4.56 -4.26
C ALA A 249 6.73 4.02 -5.23
N MET A 250 6.68 4.55 -6.47
CA MET A 250 5.80 4.02 -7.52
C MET A 250 6.36 2.77 -8.21
N VAL A 251 7.69 2.72 -8.40
CA VAL A 251 8.36 1.67 -9.18
C VAL A 251 8.62 0.43 -8.35
N LEU A 252 8.96 0.58 -7.08
CA LEU A 252 9.39 -0.53 -6.22
C LEU A 252 8.28 -1.58 -6.01
N PRO A 253 7.03 -1.23 -5.62
CA PRO A 253 5.96 -2.23 -5.48
C PRO A 253 5.65 -2.94 -6.80
N TRP A 254 5.69 -2.21 -7.92
CA TRP A 254 5.49 -2.79 -9.25
C TRP A 254 6.59 -3.78 -9.62
N LEU A 255 7.86 -3.46 -9.36
CA LEU A 255 8.97 -4.37 -9.59
C LEU A 255 8.85 -5.64 -8.73
N LEU A 256 8.53 -5.50 -7.45
CA LEU A 256 8.32 -6.65 -6.55
C LEU A 256 7.21 -7.56 -7.09
N SER A 257 6.07 -6.98 -7.49
CA SER A 257 4.95 -7.71 -8.11
C SER A 257 5.39 -8.53 -9.33
N LYS A 258 6.27 -7.95 -10.16
CA LYS A 258 6.77 -8.58 -11.38
C LYS A 258 7.72 -9.75 -11.09
N PHE A 259 8.45 -9.70 -9.98
CA PHE A 259 9.30 -10.80 -9.52
C PHE A 259 8.56 -11.85 -8.67
N GLY A 260 7.24 -11.71 -8.52
CA GLY A 260 6.43 -12.62 -7.70
C GLY A 260 6.63 -12.43 -6.18
N VAL A 261 7.19 -11.29 -5.78
CA VAL A 261 7.33 -10.89 -4.37
C VAL A 261 6.13 -10.02 -4.00
N ASP A 262 5.60 -10.19 -2.79
CA ASP A 262 4.47 -9.41 -2.30
C ASP A 262 4.80 -7.90 -2.37
N PRO A 263 4.02 -7.08 -3.13
CA PRO A 263 4.23 -5.64 -3.23
C PRO A 263 4.15 -4.90 -1.89
N ALA A 264 3.51 -5.48 -0.87
CA ALA A 264 3.50 -4.94 0.48
C ALA A 264 4.89 -4.90 1.14
N PHE A 265 5.86 -5.70 0.66
CA PHE A 265 7.26 -5.54 1.06
C PHE A 265 7.89 -4.25 0.53
N GLY A 266 7.29 -3.65 -0.50
CA GLY A 266 7.62 -2.31 -0.97
C GLY A 266 7.53 -1.34 0.20
N SER A 267 6.37 -1.23 0.85
CA SER A 267 6.10 -0.28 1.95
C SER A 267 6.80 -0.57 3.27
N GLY A 268 7.72 -1.53 3.26
CA GLY A 268 8.40 -2.01 4.44
C GLY A 268 9.84 -1.50 4.53
N PRO A 269 10.66 -2.20 5.35
CA PRO A 269 12.07 -1.88 5.54
C PRO A 269 12.90 -1.77 4.25
N VAL A 270 12.45 -2.42 3.16
CA VAL A 270 13.13 -2.38 1.87
C VAL A 270 13.03 -1.00 1.22
N ALA A 271 11.84 -0.38 1.16
CA ALA A 271 11.71 0.98 0.66
C ALA A 271 12.55 1.96 1.46
N THR A 272 12.46 1.91 2.80
CA THR A 272 13.23 2.82 3.68
C THR A 272 14.73 2.72 3.41
N VAL A 273 15.29 1.51 3.33
CA VAL A 273 16.73 1.35 3.04
C VAL A 273 17.11 1.93 1.68
N VAL A 274 16.29 1.69 0.65
CA VAL A 274 16.55 2.23 -0.71
C VAL A 274 16.42 3.76 -0.70
N GLN A 275 15.41 4.30 -0.01
CA GLN A 275 15.17 5.74 0.10
C GLN A 275 16.26 6.45 0.90
N ASP A 276 16.73 5.88 2.00
CA ASP A 276 17.86 6.41 2.80
C ASP A 276 19.12 6.53 1.94
N VAL A 277 19.51 5.44 1.27
CA VAL A 277 20.72 5.40 0.44
C VAL A 277 20.62 6.40 -0.72
N LEU A 278 19.48 6.45 -1.42
CA LEU A 278 19.28 7.36 -2.55
C LEU A 278 19.20 8.82 -2.12
N SER A 279 18.51 9.13 -1.02
CA SER A 279 18.37 10.50 -0.52
C SER A 279 19.71 11.06 -0.05
N ILE A 280 20.52 10.26 0.65
CA ILE A 280 21.90 10.62 1.04
C ILE A 280 22.76 10.86 -0.20
N LEU A 281 22.70 9.95 -1.18
CA LEU A 281 23.48 10.07 -2.40
C LEU A 281 23.11 11.32 -3.20
N VAL A 282 21.82 11.60 -3.37
CA VAL A 282 21.32 12.81 -4.02
C VAL A 282 21.77 14.05 -3.26
N TYR A 283 21.60 14.06 -1.93
CA TYR A 283 21.99 15.20 -1.09
C TYR A 283 23.46 15.53 -1.21
N LEU A 284 24.33 14.54 -1.00
CA LEU A 284 25.77 14.74 -1.00
C LEU A 284 26.30 15.07 -2.41
N SER A 285 25.66 14.56 -3.47
CA SER A 285 26.00 14.93 -4.85
C SER A 285 25.69 16.40 -5.14
N PHE A 286 24.51 16.89 -4.76
CA PHE A 286 24.15 18.30 -4.93
C PHE A 286 25.01 19.20 -4.04
N SER A 287 25.26 18.80 -2.80
CA SER A 287 26.15 19.53 -1.90
C SER A 287 27.56 19.64 -2.47
N THR A 288 28.12 18.55 -3.00
CA THR A 288 29.43 18.57 -3.65
C THR A 288 29.44 19.48 -4.87
N ALA A 289 28.39 19.47 -5.69
CA ALA A 289 28.32 20.30 -6.89
C ALA A 289 28.19 21.82 -6.60
N ILE A 290 27.62 22.20 -5.46
CA ILE A 290 27.29 23.59 -5.13
C ILE A 290 28.28 24.20 -4.12
N VAL A 291 28.69 23.40 -3.13
CA VAL A 291 29.56 23.82 -2.02
C VAL A 291 31.01 23.41 -2.26
N GLY A 292 31.24 22.31 -2.98
CA GLY A 292 32.55 21.67 -3.17
C GLY A 292 33.51 22.39 -4.12
#